data_AF-A0A5N5NER7-F1
#
_entry.id   AF-A0A5N5NER7-F1
#
_cell.length_a   1.000
_cell.length_b   1.000
_cell.length_c   1.000
_cell.angle_alpha   90.00
_cell.angle_beta   90.00
_cell.angle_gamma   90.00
#
_symmetry.space_group_name_H-M   'P 1'
#
loop_
_entity.id
_entity.type
_entity.pdbx_description
1 polymer ?
#
loop_
_entity_poly.entity_id
_entity_poly.type
_entity_poly.pdbx_seq_one_letter_code
_entity_poly.pdbx_strand_id
1 'polypeptide(L)'
;MVSDEFSGMISTIRDQTSWKWKGFQFKMQKNGYCSKIPFAFLIVFSILLMFLIAQQRSKTFKVNGGDAEINVLAGGGAAQTEKSEVADSGNVTSQQLVDEPFAPGHDKGSCLSRYESVLYRKLSPHKPSPYLFSKLGSNESLHHNLFGPNSYNKTIASAFLYALLTNRVLLVEFGREIAGLYRSSLFRKISPHKPSAHLLSKLRRYEDLHKRCGPRTKSYKKALKRLKSGHGSSGGCNYLVWIPINGLGNRMVSLASAFLYALLTDRVLLAELGKDMSGLFCEPFPNSSWILPKNFSHKVEFRNHDERHARGYGNQLKQGIINESLESLPSYTLLNLDHSHYDLDRQSFYCNQNPTLLQKVPWLFLISDQYFAPSFFLTPTFNQEVQRMFPEKETVFHHLGRYLFHPSNEAWGRIMRFYQAYLANADERIGLQIRVFNTKTTKVQTVLDELFKCTQKEKLLPQVDPQNPAAAPSKNQRSKAILVTSLYTEFYENISNTYWAKPTVTGEVIGVYQPSHDETQHFGDNMHNMKAWAEMYLLSMSDVLVTSGWSTFGYVAQGLGGLKPWVLYKVEQEHTRNPSCVRDLSMEPCFHFPPTYDCRTKKKMNAGSLFPYLKYCEDLNWGVKLVSDHQE
;
A
#
# COMPACT_ATOMS: atom_id res chain seq x y z
N MET A 1 -20.14 -2.37 43.35
CA MET A 1 -21.20 -3.23 42.77
C MET A 1 -21.05 -3.24 41.26
N VAL A 2 -20.11 -4.06 40.77
CA VAL A 2 -20.10 -4.80 39.50
C VAL A 2 -18.95 -5.80 39.69
N SER A 3 -19.17 -6.78 40.57
CA SER A 3 -18.60 -8.12 40.46
C SER A 3 -19.81 -9.04 40.42
N ASP A 4 -19.68 -10.18 39.73
CA ASP A 4 -20.64 -11.31 39.75
C ASP A 4 -21.54 -11.51 38.51
N GLU A 5 -21.02 -11.29 37.29
CA GLU A 5 -21.69 -11.84 36.10
C GLU A 5 -20.74 -12.36 34.99
N PHE A 6 -19.55 -12.83 35.36
CA PHE A 6 -18.64 -13.55 34.45
C PHE A 6 -18.00 -14.81 35.09
N SER A 7 -18.79 -15.56 35.88
CA SER A 7 -18.38 -16.83 36.50
C SER A 7 -19.24 -18.03 36.07
N GLY A 8 -19.71 -18.03 34.81
CA GLY A 8 -20.68 -19.01 34.31
C GLY A 8 -20.29 -19.73 33.00
N MET A 9 -19.01 -19.72 32.60
CA MET A 9 -18.60 -20.37 31.34
C MET A 9 -17.19 -20.99 31.33
N ILE A 10 -16.69 -21.43 32.48
CA ILE A 10 -15.56 -22.37 32.57
C ILE A 10 -15.88 -23.45 33.62
N SER A 11 -16.63 -24.47 33.21
CA SER A 11 -16.75 -25.71 33.99
C SER A 11 -17.22 -26.89 33.14
N THR A 12 -16.63 -27.13 31.97
CA THR A 12 -16.59 -28.49 31.43
C THR A 12 -15.44 -28.61 30.43
N ILE A 13 -14.80 -29.77 30.40
CA ILE A 13 -13.63 -30.13 29.58
C ILE A 13 -12.29 -29.91 30.30
N ARG A 14 -12.11 -30.67 31.40
CA ARG A 14 -10.85 -31.36 31.67
C ARG A 14 -11.15 -32.64 32.45
N ASP A 15 -11.40 -33.71 31.70
CA ASP A 15 -10.97 -35.09 32.00
C ASP A 15 -11.78 -36.06 31.13
N GLN A 16 -11.12 -36.66 30.15
CA GLN A 16 -10.93 -38.11 30.09
C GLN A 16 -10.12 -38.48 28.85
N THR A 17 -8.96 -39.07 29.11
CA THR A 17 -8.07 -39.72 28.17
C THR A 17 -8.57 -41.13 27.83
N SER A 18 -8.11 -41.62 26.68
CA SER A 18 -8.19 -42.97 26.11
C SER A 18 -9.47 -43.30 25.32
N TRP A 19 -9.32 -43.69 24.05
CA TRP A 19 -9.37 -45.07 23.53
C TRP A 19 -9.27 -45.05 21.99
N LYS A 20 -8.57 -46.04 21.44
CA LYS A 20 -8.27 -46.24 20.02
C LYS A 20 -9.47 -46.82 19.24
N TRP A 21 -9.57 -46.38 17.97
CA TRP A 21 -10.06 -47.08 16.75
C TRP A 21 -11.24 -48.06 16.83
N LYS A 22 -12.34 -47.75 16.11
CA LYS A 22 -13.03 -48.64 15.14
C LYS A 22 -14.26 -47.97 14.48
N GLY A 23 -14.31 -48.04 13.14
CA GLY A 23 -15.47 -48.37 12.28
C GLY A 23 -16.81 -47.61 12.39
N PHE A 24 -17.20 -46.98 11.26
CA PHE A 24 -18.53 -47.00 10.59
C PHE A 24 -19.83 -46.84 11.41
N GLN A 25 -20.64 -45.82 11.04
CA GLN A 25 -21.97 -45.94 10.40
C GLN A 25 -22.74 -44.59 10.53
N PHE A 26 -23.11 -44.00 9.40
CA PHE A 26 -24.07 -42.89 9.34
C PHE A 26 -25.50 -43.42 9.47
N LYS A 27 -26.28 -42.90 10.42
CA LYS A 27 -27.71 -43.18 10.55
C LYS A 27 -28.51 -41.96 10.07
N MET A 28 -29.11 -42.09 8.90
CA MET A 28 -30.17 -41.21 8.38
C MET A 28 -31.52 -41.66 8.96
N GLN A 29 -32.37 -40.72 9.36
CA GLN A 29 -33.80 -40.98 9.53
C GLN A 29 -34.64 -39.95 8.74
N LYS A 30 -35.47 -40.53 7.88
CA LYS A 30 -36.35 -39.97 6.84
C LYS A 30 -37.63 -39.35 7.41
N ASN A 31 -38.21 -38.41 6.64
CA ASN A 31 -39.59 -38.38 6.12
C ASN A 31 -39.72 -37.11 5.25
N GLY A 32 -40.19 -37.05 4.00
CA GLY A 32 -40.75 -37.98 3.03
C GLY A 32 -40.90 -37.24 1.67
N TYR A 33 -41.34 -37.96 0.65
CA TYR A 33 -41.45 -37.63 -0.80
C TYR A 33 -40.21 -37.85 -1.67
N CYS A 34 -40.35 -38.87 -2.52
CA CYS A 34 -39.45 -39.34 -3.53
C CYS A 34 -40.07 -38.97 -4.89
N SER A 35 -39.36 -38.21 -5.73
CA SER A 35 -39.63 -38.20 -7.18
C SER A 35 -38.41 -38.80 -7.86
N LYS A 36 -38.62 -39.94 -8.52
CA LYS A 36 -37.61 -40.69 -9.26
C LYS A 36 -37.34 -39.94 -10.57
N ILE A 37 -36.13 -39.41 -10.75
CA ILE A 37 -35.67 -38.98 -12.07
C ILE A 37 -35.38 -40.27 -12.86
N PRO A 38 -36.04 -40.53 -14.00
CA PRO A 38 -35.77 -41.74 -14.77
C PRO A 38 -34.34 -41.68 -15.31
N PHE A 39 -33.61 -42.80 -15.28
CA PHE A 39 -32.26 -42.92 -15.82
C PHE A 39 -32.13 -42.43 -17.28
N ALA A 40 -33.24 -42.44 -18.03
CA ALA A 40 -33.36 -41.88 -19.38
C ALA A 40 -33.07 -40.36 -19.44
N PHE A 41 -33.41 -39.59 -18.39
CA PHE A 41 -33.16 -38.13 -18.34
C PHE A 41 -31.68 -37.80 -18.24
N LEU A 42 -30.90 -38.63 -17.54
CA LEU A 42 -29.44 -38.44 -17.43
C LEU A 42 -28.75 -38.75 -18.76
N ILE A 43 -29.23 -39.75 -19.49
CA ILE A 43 -28.68 -40.10 -20.81
C ILE A 43 -29.00 -39.00 -21.84
N VAL A 44 -30.23 -38.48 -21.86
CA VAL A 44 -30.63 -37.37 -22.75
C VAL A 44 -29.84 -36.10 -22.42
N PHE A 45 -29.61 -35.80 -21.13
CA PHE A 45 -28.81 -34.66 -20.71
C PHE A 45 -27.34 -34.79 -21.12
N SER A 46 -26.75 -35.98 -20.99
CA SER A 46 -25.38 -36.24 -21.46
C SER A 46 -25.23 -36.13 -22.99
N ILE A 47 -26.23 -36.57 -23.76
CA ILE A 47 -26.22 -36.44 -25.23
C ILE A 47 -26.36 -34.98 -25.65
N LEU A 48 -27.24 -34.20 -25.01
CA LEU A 48 -27.39 -32.76 -25.23
C LEU A 48 -26.11 -31.98 -24.91
N LEU A 49 -25.43 -32.34 -23.81
CA LEU A 49 -24.16 -31.72 -23.44
C LEU A 49 -23.05 -32.02 -24.45
N MET A 50 -22.98 -33.24 -24.96
CA MET A 50 -22.03 -33.60 -26.03
C MET A 50 -22.35 -32.88 -27.35
N PHE A 51 -23.63 -32.69 -27.69
CA PHE A 51 -24.05 -31.93 -28.87
C PHE A 51 -23.70 -30.44 -28.76
N LEU A 52 -23.84 -29.84 -27.57
CA LEU A 52 -23.44 -28.46 -27.29
C LEU A 52 -21.92 -28.27 -27.39
N ILE A 53 -21.13 -29.23 -26.88
CA ILE A 53 -19.67 -29.23 -27.00
C ILE A 53 -19.24 -29.39 -28.47
N ALA A 54 -19.93 -30.23 -29.26
CA ALA A 54 -19.69 -30.38 -30.69
C ALA A 54 -20.05 -29.11 -31.48
N GLN A 55 -21.13 -28.41 -31.12
CA GLN A 55 -21.48 -27.13 -31.73
C GLN A 55 -20.50 -26.01 -31.38
N GLN A 56 -19.94 -26.00 -30.16
CA GLN A 56 -18.89 -25.05 -29.77
C GLN A 56 -17.57 -25.24 -30.54
N ARG A 57 -17.26 -26.47 -30.99
CA ARG A 57 -16.11 -26.75 -31.85
C ARG A 57 -16.33 -26.43 -33.34
N SER A 58 -17.57 -26.19 -33.79
CA SER A 58 -17.90 -25.97 -35.21
C SER A 58 -17.97 -24.49 -35.65
N LYS A 59 -17.82 -23.53 -34.74
CA LYS A 59 -17.75 -22.10 -35.10
C LYS A 59 -16.32 -21.62 -35.27
N THR A 60 -15.63 -22.19 -36.27
CA THR A 60 -14.54 -21.47 -36.95
C THR A 60 -15.17 -20.42 -37.87
N PHE A 61 -14.90 -19.16 -37.57
CA PHE A 61 -15.28 -18.01 -38.37
C PHE A 61 -14.64 -18.12 -39.76
N LYS A 62 -15.45 -18.37 -40.80
CA LYS A 62 -15.04 -18.27 -42.21
C LYS A 62 -14.86 -16.79 -42.57
N VAL A 63 -13.62 -16.38 -42.83
CA VAL A 63 -13.34 -15.18 -43.61
C VAL A 63 -13.38 -15.59 -45.08
N ASN A 64 -14.31 -15.04 -45.84
CA ASN A 64 -14.29 -15.14 -47.31
C ASN A 64 -13.10 -14.33 -47.81
N GLY A 65 -12.13 -15.03 -48.42
CA GLY A 65 -11.11 -14.42 -49.26
C GLY A 65 -11.67 -14.08 -50.63
N GLY A 66 -11.26 -12.93 -51.16
CA GLY A 66 -11.29 -12.58 -52.56
C GLY A 66 -9.88 -12.15 -52.98
N ASP A 67 -9.22 -13.07 -53.67
CA ASP A 67 -8.20 -12.98 -54.73
C ASP A 67 -7.26 -11.77 -54.83
N ALA A 68 -5.95 -12.05 -54.72
CA ALA A 68 -4.96 -11.59 -55.71
C ALA A 68 -3.69 -12.47 -55.64
N GLU A 69 -3.31 -13.03 -56.79
CA GLU A 69 -2.17 -13.91 -57.06
C GLU A 69 -0.79 -13.22 -56.92
N ILE A 70 0.13 -13.94 -56.27
CA ILE A 70 1.47 -14.38 -56.70
C ILE A 70 2.35 -13.40 -57.52
N ASN A 71 3.53 -13.07 -56.96
CA ASN A 71 4.81 -13.42 -57.61
C ASN A 71 5.98 -13.38 -56.62
N VAL A 72 6.51 -14.57 -56.34
CA VAL A 72 7.81 -14.80 -55.71
C VAL A 72 8.85 -14.78 -56.82
N LEU A 73 9.78 -13.82 -56.78
CA LEU A 73 11.07 -13.93 -57.46
C LEU A 73 12.16 -14.07 -56.39
N ALA A 74 12.81 -15.23 -56.43
CA ALA A 74 14.01 -15.53 -55.68
C ALA A 74 15.17 -14.64 -56.16
N GLY A 75 15.95 -14.15 -55.20
CA GLY A 75 17.24 -13.50 -55.42
C GLY A 75 18.02 -13.52 -54.12
N GLY A 76 18.90 -14.51 -53.97
CA GLY A 76 19.80 -14.60 -52.83
C GLY A 76 20.91 -13.55 -52.86
N GLY A 77 21.50 -13.26 -51.71
CA GLY A 77 22.76 -12.54 -51.65
C GLY A 77 23.02 -11.78 -50.35
N ALA A 78 23.97 -12.32 -49.58
CA ALA A 78 24.90 -11.64 -48.68
C ALA A 78 24.40 -11.06 -47.34
N ALA A 79 24.99 -11.62 -46.29
CA ALA A 79 25.01 -11.10 -44.94
C ALA A 79 25.69 -9.73 -44.85
N GLN A 80 25.08 -8.80 -44.11
CA GLN A 80 25.81 -7.75 -43.40
C GLN A 80 25.21 -7.54 -42.01
N THR A 81 26.11 -7.60 -41.04
CA THR A 81 25.93 -7.40 -39.62
C THR A 81 25.85 -5.90 -39.34
N GLU A 82 24.69 -5.38 -38.95
CA GLU A 82 24.59 -4.03 -38.37
C GLU A 82 24.15 -4.09 -36.91
N LYS A 83 25.04 -3.57 -36.06
CA LYS A 83 24.78 -3.24 -34.66
C LYS A 83 23.69 -2.16 -34.60
N SER A 84 22.54 -2.45 -34.00
CA SER A 84 21.65 -1.37 -33.56
C SER A 84 22.27 -0.64 -32.36
N GLU A 85 22.71 0.59 -32.62
CA GLU A 85 22.95 1.59 -31.59
C GLU A 85 21.64 1.90 -30.86
N VAL A 86 21.66 1.76 -29.54
CA VAL A 86 20.60 2.19 -28.65
C VAL A 86 20.62 3.71 -28.62
N ALA A 87 19.59 4.34 -29.19
CA ALA A 87 19.35 5.77 -29.06
C ALA A 87 19.10 6.11 -27.57
N ASP A 88 20.09 6.77 -26.97
CA ASP A 88 20.06 7.30 -25.62
C ASP A 88 18.98 8.40 -25.51
N SER A 89 17.89 8.08 -24.82
CA SER A 89 16.81 9.03 -24.55
C SER A 89 17.17 9.89 -23.33
N GLY A 90 17.94 10.94 -23.60
CA GLY A 90 17.79 12.28 -23.03
C GLY A 90 17.80 12.41 -21.50
N ASN A 91 18.98 12.75 -20.98
CA ASN A 91 19.29 13.36 -19.68
C ASN A 91 18.10 13.89 -18.85
N VAL A 92 17.75 13.11 -17.83
CA VAL A 92 16.97 13.52 -16.65
C VAL A 92 17.90 14.40 -15.79
N THR A 93 17.70 15.73 -15.80
CA THR A 93 18.54 16.71 -15.08
C THR A 93 18.59 16.44 -13.58
N SER A 94 19.78 16.56 -12.97
CA SER A 94 20.09 16.26 -11.56
C SER A 94 19.21 16.96 -10.51
N GLN A 95 18.51 18.05 -10.87
CA GLN A 95 17.53 18.71 -10.01
C GLN A 95 16.27 17.85 -9.72
N GLN A 96 15.94 16.90 -10.61
CA GLN A 96 14.74 16.03 -10.51
C GLN A 96 14.80 15.02 -9.35
N LEU A 97 15.97 14.82 -8.74
CA LEU A 97 16.23 13.89 -7.64
C LEU A 97 16.28 14.56 -6.25
N VAL A 98 16.24 15.90 -6.18
CA VAL A 98 16.61 16.64 -4.95
C VAL A 98 15.43 16.81 -3.98
N ASP A 99 14.19 16.83 -4.47
CA ASP A 99 13.00 17.12 -3.66
C ASP A 99 12.19 15.87 -3.23
N GLU A 100 12.60 14.68 -3.69
CA GLU A 100 12.01 13.39 -3.30
C GLU A 100 13.09 12.49 -2.69
N PRO A 101 12.75 11.53 -1.82
CA PRO A 101 13.72 10.68 -1.13
C PRO A 101 14.51 9.71 -2.03
N PHE A 102 14.45 9.83 -3.36
CA PHE A 102 15.06 8.90 -4.30
C PHE A 102 16.58 9.04 -4.40
N ALA A 103 17.31 7.95 -4.20
CA ALA A 103 18.76 7.93 -4.40
C ALA A 103 19.10 7.79 -5.89
N PRO A 104 20.16 8.46 -6.38
CA PRO A 104 20.82 8.04 -7.61
C PRO A 104 21.40 6.63 -7.43
N GLY A 105 21.17 5.72 -8.38
CA GLY A 105 21.75 4.36 -8.37
C GLY A 105 20.80 3.20 -8.67
N HIS A 106 19.52 3.47 -8.95
CA HIS A 106 18.62 2.47 -9.54
C HIS A 106 18.69 2.56 -11.07
N ASP A 107 18.69 1.39 -11.73
CA ASP A 107 18.50 1.31 -13.17
C ASP A 107 17.04 1.64 -13.52
N LYS A 108 16.82 2.51 -14.51
CA LYS A 108 15.48 2.99 -14.91
C LYS A 108 14.60 1.83 -15.39
N GLY A 109 15.18 0.84 -16.06
CA GLY A 109 14.46 -0.35 -16.51
C GLY A 109 14.03 -1.27 -15.36
N SER A 110 14.81 -1.32 -14.27
CA SER A 110 14.53 -2.21 -13.12
C SER A 110 13.28 -1.85 -12.31
N CYS A 111 12.86 -0.58 -12.31
CA CYS A 111 11.66 -0.14 -11.59
C CYS A 111 11.08 1.16 -12.18
N LEU A 112 10.17 1.03 -13.14
CA LEU A 112 9.55 2.16 -13.85
C LEU A 112 8.77 3.07 -12.90
N SER A 113 8.06 2.48 -11.93
CA SER A 113 7.21 3.21 -10.99
C SER A 113 7.99 4.24 -10.14
N ARG A 114 9.30 4.08 -9.94
CA ARG A 114 10.14 5.10 -9.27
C ARG A 114 10.19 6.42 -10.02
N TYR A 115 10.15 6.37 -11.34
CA TYR A 115 10.31 7.54 -12.20
C TYR A 115 8.98 8.06 -12.72
N GLU A 116 8.03 7.17 -13.01
CA GLU A 116 6.77 7.54 -13.64
C GLU A 116 5.70 7.92 -12.64
N SER A 117 5.70 7.35 -11.44
CA SER A 117 4.59 7.57 -10.49
C SER A 117 4.41 9.02 -10.08
N VAL A 118 5.48 9.83 -10.10
CA VAL A 118 5.41 11.26 -9.78
C VAL A 118 4.52 12.04 -10.77
N LEU A 119 4.35 11.54 -12.00
CA LEU A 119 3.54 12.19 -13.03
C LEU A 119 2.03 12.09 -12.76
N TYR A 120 1.62 11.14 -11.92
CA TYR A 120 0.22 10.85 -11.62
C TYR A 120 -0.16 11.30 -10.20
N ARG A 121 0.69 12.10 -9.57
CA ARG A 121 0.47 12.64 -8.21
C ARG A 121 -0.16 14.02 -8.24
N LYS A 122 -0.82 14.34 -7.14
CA LYS A 122 -1.69 15.51 -7.00
C LYS A 122 -0.98 16.84 -7.19
N LEU A 123 -1.72 17.77 -7.79
CA LEU A 123 -1.38 19.17 -7.87
C LEU A 123 -1.61 19.91 -6.53
N SER A 124 -0.57 20.54 -5.94
CA SER A 124 -0.72 21.45 -4.79
C SER A 124 -1.75 22.55 -5.06
N PRO A 125 -2.67 22.85 -4.13
CA PRO A 125 -3.65 23.93 -4.28
C PRO A 125 -3.04 25.34 -4.18
N HIS A 126 -1.78 25.47 -3.75
CA HIS A 126 -1.13 26.76 -3.56
C HIS A 126 -0.45 27.23 -4.87
N LYS A 127 -0.72 28.46 -5.30
CA LYS A 127 0.06 29.13 -6.36
C LYS A 127 1.46 29.46 -5.80
N PRO A 128 2.56 29.15 -6.50
CA PRO A 128 3.89 29.57 -6.08
C PRO A 128 3.96 31.09 -5.99
N SER A 129 4.68 31.63 -4.99
CA SER A 129 4.79 33.08 -4.83
C SER A 129 5.52 33.71 -6.04
N PRO A 130 5.15 34.95 -6.44
CA PRO A 130 5.84 35.67 -7.51
C PRO A 130 7.35 35.85 -7.26
N TYR A 131 7.75 35.87 -6.00
CA TYR A 131 9.16 35.93 -5.57
C TYR A 131 9.96 34.67 -5.92
N LEU A 132 9.32 33.50 -5.97
CA LEU A 132 9.96 32.26 -6.41
C LEU A 132 10.21 32.27 -7.93
N PHE A 133 9.29 32.89 -8.70
CA PHE A 133 9.45 33.08 -10.14
C PHE A 133 10.55 34.09 -10.48
N SER A 134 10.68 35.19 -9.74
CA SER A 134 11.73 36.18 -9.98
C SER A 134 13.13 35.62 -9.70
N LYS A 135 13.27 34.74 -8.69
CA LYS A 135 14.56 34.10 -8.36
C LYS A 135 15.00 33.02 -9.34
N LEU A 136 14.05 32.38 -10.03
CA LEU A 136 14.33 31.43 -11.11
C LEU A 136 14.65 32.15 -12.43
N GLY A 137 14.10 33.34 -12.65
CA GLY A 137 14.42 34.19 -13.80
C GLY A 137 15.76 34.94 -13.69
N SER A 138 16.29 35.13 -12.48
CA SER A 138 17.51 35.93 -12.22
C SER A 138 18.83 35.15 -12.35
N ASN A 139 18.82 33.89 -12.76
CA ASN A 139 20.03 33.06 -12.95
C ASN A 139 20.65 33.25 -14.35
N GLU A 140 20.68 34.48 -14.87
CA GLU A 140 21.32 34.83 -16.14
C GLU A 140 22.87 34.75 -16.08
N SER A 141 23.47 34.57 -14.89
CA SER A 141 24.92 34.43 -14.74
C SER A 141 25.47 33.04 -15.11
N LEU A 142 24.62 32.03 -15.36
CA LEU A 142 25.08 30.70 -15.79
C LEU A 142 25.29 30.60 -17.32
N HIS A 143 24.91 31.62 -18.09
CA HIS A 143 24.93 31.58 -19.56
C HIS A 143 26.32 31.74 -20.18
N HIS A 144 27.31 32.30 -19.47
CA HIS A 144 28.58 32.68 -20.09
C HIS A 144 29.67 31.60 -20.09
N ASN A 145 29.50 30.51 -19.33
CA ASN A 145 30.55 29.49 -19.14
C ASN A 145 30.28 28.12 -19.81
N LEU A 146 29.13 27.92 -20.46
CA LEU A 146 28.72 26.61 -20.98
C LEU A 146 28.79 26.45 -22.50
N PHE A 147 29.00 27.52 -23.28
CA PHE A 147 28.98 27.44 -24.74
C PHE A 147 30.12 28.25 -25.36
N GLY A 148 31.17 27.54 -25.79
CA GLY A 148 32.23 28.08 -26.64
C GLY A 148 31.70 28.53 -28.02
N PRO A 149 32.46 29.36 -28.75
CA PRO A 149 31.95 30.08 -29.90
C PRO A 149 31.97 29.18 -31.14
N ASN A 150 30.84 28.55 -31.48
CA ASN A 150 30.57 28.18 -32.86
C ASN A 150 29.07 28.15 -33.15
N SER A 151 28.72 28.89 -34.21
CA SER A 151 27.38 29.36 -34.56
C SER A 151 26.67 28.38 -35.49
N TYR A 152 25.68 27.66 -34.97
CA TYR A 152 24.53 27.14 -35.72
C TYR A 152 23.32 26.89 -34.78
N ASN A 153 23.57 26.71 -33.47
CA ASN A 153 22.53 26.52 -32.44
C ASN A 153 21.88 27.81 -31.90
N LYS A 154 22.38 29.02 -32.27
CA LYS A 154 21.81 30.29 -31.78
C LYS A 154 20.42 30.58 -32.38
N THR A 155 20.18 30.20 -33.63
CA THR A 155 18.93 30.51 -34.34
C THR A 155 17.77 29.62 -33.87
N ILE A 156 18.05 28.34 -33.57
CA ILE A 156 17.03 27.40 -33.06
C ILE A 156 16.67 27.74 -31.62
N ALA A 157 17.65 28.05 -30.77
CA ALA A 157 17.40 28.44 -29.39
C ALA A 157 16.65 29.78 -29.29
N SER A 158 16.97 30.75 -30.16
CA SER A 158 16.26 32.03 -30.22
C SER A 158 14.82 31.86 -30.73
N ALA A 159 14.59 31.00 -31.73
CA ALA A 159 13.23 30.66 -32.20
C ALA A 159 12.41 29.91 -31.12
N PHE A 160 13.06 29.03 -30.35
CA PHE A 160 12.43 28.33 -29.22
C PHE A 160 12.03 29.27 -28.09
N LEU A 161 12.90 30.23 -27.75
CA LEU A 161 12.64 31.23 -26.72
C LEU A 161 11.56 32.24 -27.14
N TYR A 162 11.53 32.59 -28.43
CA TYR A 162 10.50 33.47 -28.99
C TYR A 162 9.12 32.79 -29.00
N ALA A 163 9.06 31.50 -29.34
CA ALA A 163 7.84 30.69 -29.26
C ALA A 163 7.32 30.51 -27.81
N LEU A 164 8.23 30.44 -26.83
CA LEU A 164 7.93 30.40 -25.38
C LEU A 164 7.27 31.69 -24.87
N LEU A 165 7.50 32.84 -25.51
CA LEU A 165 7.04 34.15 -25.04
C LEU A 165 5.73 34.63 -25.69
N THR A 166 5.40 34.18 -26.91
CA THR A 166 4.31 34.82 -27.70
C THR A 166 3.00 34.07 -27.79
N ASN A 167 2.84 32.91 -27.12
CA ASN A 167 1.58 32.18 -26.98
C ASN A 167 0.73 32.12 -28.29
N ARG A 168 1.36 31.80 -29.42
CA ARG A 168 0.68 31.61 -30.71
C ARG A 168 0.98 30.24 -31.29
N VAL A 169 -0.11 29.60 -31.70
CA VAL A 169 -0.22 28.32 -32.38
C VAL A 169 0.58 28.35 -33.69
N LEU A 170 1.52 27.42 -33.85
CA LEU A 170 1.90 26.77 -35.11
C LEU A 170 2.97 25.70 -34.83
N LEU A 171 2.59 24.43 -34.96
CA LEU A 171 3.26 23.49 -35.86
C LEU A 171 2.52 22.15 -35.89
N VAL A 172 2.23 21.76 -37.12
CA VAL A 172 1.49 20.59 -37.58
C VAL A 172 2.44 19.38 -37.60
N GLU A 173 1.90 18.20 -37.26
CA GLU A 173 2.37 16.84 -37.56
C GLU A 173 3.59 16.19 -36.87
N PHE A 174 4.27 16.83 -35.90
CA PHE A 174 5.24 16.10 -35.05
C PHE A 174 5.05 16.43 -33.57
N GLY A 175 4.19 15.67 -32.87
CA GLY A 175 4.08 15.80 -31.42
C GLY A 175 2.78 15.33 -30.78
N ARG A 176 2.58 14.01 -30.66
CA ARG A 176 1.69 13.45 -29.63
C ARG A 176 2.47 12.94 -28.40
N GLU A 177 3.69 12.45 -28.56
CA GLU A 177 4.53 12.01 -27.43
C GLU A 177 5.21 13.17 -26.68
N ILE A 178 5.74 14.19 -27.39
CA ILE A 178 6.37 15.34 -26.74
C ILE A 178 5.33 16.30 -26.13
N ALA A 179 4.14 16.44 -26.73
CA ALA A 179 3.06 17.25 -26.17
C ALA A 179 2.56 16.70 -24.82
N GLY A 180 2.58 15.37 -24.62
CA GLY A 180 2.28 14.74 -23.34
C GLY A 180 3.35 15.02 -22.28
N LEU A 181 4.63 14.96 -22.65
CA LEU A 181 5.76 15.29 -21.77
C LEU A 181 5.84 16.78 -21.42
N TYR A 182 5.51 17.67 -22.37
CA TYR A 182 5.54 19.13 -22.22
C TYR A 182 4.33 19.67 -21.44
N ARG A 183 3.12 19.10 -21.64
CA ARG A 183 2.00 19.35 -20.73
C ARG A 183 2.30 18.81 -19.33
N SER A 184 2.86 17.60 -19.19
CA SER A 184 3.15 17.07 -17.85
C SER A 184 4.22 17.87 -17.09
N SER A 185 5.17 18.55 -17.75
CA SER A 185 6.12 19.45 -17.05
C SER A 185 5.48 20.76 -16.59
N LEU A 186 4.48 21.28 -17.31
CA LEU A 186 3.72 22.48 -16.92
C LEU A 186 2.65 22.22 -15.85
N PHE A 187 2.22 20.96 -15.68
CA PHE A 187 1.24 20.52 -14.67
C PHE A 187 1.85 19.66 -13.54
N ARG A 188 3.19 19.56 -13.46
CA ARG A 188 3.89 18.82 -12.42
C ARG A 188 3.83 19.60 -11.11
N LYS A 189 3.19 19.05 -10.08
CA LYS A 189 3.24 19.62 -8.72
C LYS A 189 3.60 18.52 -7.72
N ILE A 190 4.53 18.92 -6.87
CA ILE A 190 5.17 18.15 -5.81
C ILE A 190 4.12 17.92 -4.70
N SER A 191 4.19 16.78 -4.00
CA SER A 191 3.40 16.59 -2.78
C SER A 191 3.56 17.82 -1.89
N PRO A 192 2.48 18.37 -1.29
CA PRO A 192 2.60 19.51 -0.40
C PRO A 192 3.49 19.19 0.82
N HIS A 193 3.59 17.90 1.19
CA HIS A 193 4.41 17.41 2.29
C HIS A 193 5.82 17.09 1.79
N LYS A 194 6.79 17.93 2.16
CA LYS A 194 8.21 17.72 1.80
C LYS A 194 8.94 16.98 2.92
N PRO A 195 9.72 15.93 2.61
CA PRO A 195 10.53 15.27 3.62
C PRO A 195 11.56 16.24 4.20
N SER A 196 11.81 16.15 5.52
CA SER A 196 12.83 16.97 6.16
C SER A 196 14.23 16.61 5.66
N ALA A 197 15.15 17.59 5.65
CA ALA A 197 16.56 17.33 5.34
C ALA A 197 17.19 16.28 6.27
N HIS A 198 16.75 16.24 7.54
CA HIS A 198 17.20 15.25 8.52
C HIS A 198 16.75 13.84 8.15
N LEU A 199 15.49 13.66 7.74
CA LEU A 199 14.99 12.37 7.24
C LEU A 199 15.75 11.92 5.99
N LEU A 200 15.94 12.81 5.02
CA LEU A 200 16.70 12.50 3.80
C LEU A 200 18.13 12.04 4.12
N SER A 201 18.84 12.75 5.00
CA SER A 201 20.17 12.36 5.47
C SER A 201 20.17 11.00 6.19
N LYS A 202 19.15 10.72 7.01
CA LYS A 202 18.99 9.43 7.69
C LYS A 202 18.74 8.29 6.69
N LEU A 203 17.95 8.50 5.64
CA LEU A 203 17.72 7.53 4.57
C LEU A 203 19.01 7.24 3.79
N ARG A 204 19.78 8.26 3.41
CA ARG A 204 21.07 8.07 2.70
C ARG A 204 22.07 7.27 3.53
N ARG A 205 22.21 7.59 4.83
CA ARG A 205 23.05 6.81 5.76
C ARG A 205 22.56 5.36 5.90
N TYR A 206 21.25 5.16 5.87
CA TYR A 206 20.67 3.83 5.91
C TYR A 206 21.01 3.02 4.64
N GLU A 207 20.95 3.63 3.46
CA GLU A 207 21.34 3.00 2.20
C GLU A 207 22.81 2.52 2.24
N ASP A 208 23.72 3.35 2.77
CA ASP A 208 25.12 2.98 2.98
C ASP A 208 25.30 1.82 3.97
N LEU A 209 24.54 1.85 5.07
CA LEU A 209 24.49 0.74 6.03
C LEU A 209 24.03 -0.55 5.33
N HIS A 210 22.94 -0.47 4.57
CA HIS A 210 22.36 -1.62 3.88
C HIS A 210 23.27 -2.14 2.76
N LYS A 211 23.97 -1.28 2.04
CA LYS A 211 24.98 -1.68 1.05
C LYS A 211 26.15 -2.45 1.69
N ARG A 212 26.61 -2.02 2.87
CA ARG A 212 27.73 -2.62 3.60
C ARG A 212 27.37 -3.92 4.34
N CYS A 213 26.14 -4.00 4.84
CA CYS A 213 25.69 -5.06 5.76
C CYS A 213 24.57 -5.94 5.18
N GLY A 214 24.03 -5.60 4.02
CA GLY A 214 22.93 -6.34 3.40
C GLY A 214 23.31 -7.75 2.94
N PRO A 215 22.33 -8.52 2.45
CA PRO A 215 22.55 -9.89 1.98
C PRO A 215 23.71 -10.02 1.00
N ARG A 216 24.37 -11.18 0.99
CA ARG A 216 25.53 -11.53 0.13
C ARG A 216 26.85 -10.81 0.46
N THR A 217 26.86 -9.77 1.29
CA THR A 217 28.10 -9.09 1.72
C THR A 217 28.97 -9.95 2.64
N LYS A 218 30.27 -9.61 2.76
CA LYS A 218 31.19 -10.27 3.71
C LYS A 218 30.70 -10.10 5.15
N SER A 219 30.23 -8.91 5.50
CA SER A 219 29.70 -8.57 6.83
C SER A 219 28.46 -9.40 7.18
N TYR A 220 27.53 -9.56 6.24
CA TYR A 220 26.36 -10.43 6.41
C TYR A 220 26.75 -11.88 6.65
N LYS A 221 27.66 -12.43 5.83
CA LYS A 221 28.14 -13.81 5.99
C LYS A 221 28.79 -14.02 7.37
N LYS A 222 29.55 -13.05 7.87
CA LYS A 222 30.15 -13.08 9.22
C LYS A 222 29.09 -13.05 10.31
N ALA A 223 28.10 -12.16 10.20
CA ALA A 223 27.00 -12.06 11.15
C ALA A 223 26.15 -13.34 11.20
N LEU A 224 25.90 -13.97 10.04
CA LEU A 224 25.15 -15.22 9.95
C LEU A 224 25.91 -16.39 10.59
N LYS A 225 27.24 -16.45 10.48
CA LYS A 225 28.06 -17.46 11.19
C LYS A 225 27.93 -17.30 12.71
N ARG A 226 27.91 -16.06 13.21
CA ARG A 226 27.75 -15.77 14.64
C ARG A 226 26.36 -16.13 15.17
N LEU A 227 25.32 -15.86 14.37
CA LEU A 227 23.96 -16.28 14.69
C LEU A 227 23.89 -17.81 14.91
N LYS A 228 24.53 -18.58 14.02
CA LYS A 228 24.59 -20.05 14.14
C LYS A 228 25.40 -20.56 15.33
N SER A 229 26.39 -19.81 15.80
CA SER A 229 27.20 -20.18 16.97
C SER A 229 26.55 -19.89 18.32
N GLY A 230 25.34 -19.28 18.35
CA GLY A 230 24.59 -19.01 19.58
C GLY A 230 25.10 -17.85 20.45
N HIS A 231 26.37 -17.45 20.32
CA HIS A 231 27.01 -16.41 21.13
C HIS A 231 26.76 -14.99 20.58
N GLY A 232 26.16 -14.11 21.40
CA GLY A 232 26.00 -12.69 21.11
C GLY A 232 27.29 -11.90 21.32
N SER A 233 28.22 -11.98 20.36
CA SER A 233 29.39 -11.08 20.34
C SER A 233 28.96 -9.69 19.84
N SER A 234 29.22 -8.66 20.65
CA SER A 234 29.03 -7.27 20.25
C SER A 234 30.02 -6.88 19.15
N GLY A 235 29.55 -6.07 18.19
CA GLY A 235 30.37 -5.49 17.13
C GLY A 235 30.07 -6.05 15.73
N GLY A 236 29.82 -5.16 14.77
CA GLY A 236 29.48 -5.49 13.39
C GLY A 236 28.12 -4.96 12.97
N CYS A 237 27.43 -5.69 12.10
CA CYS A 237 26.11 -5.32 11.60
C CYS A 237 25.02 -5.93 12.49
N ASN A 238 24.02 -5.12 12.82
CA ASN A 238 22.82 -5.53 13.53
C ASN A 238 21.64 -5.60 12.55
N TYR A 239 20.70 -6.51 12.80
CA TYR A 239 19.62 -6.83 11.88
C TYR A 239 18.26 -6.81 12.58
N LEU A 240 17.26 -6.42 11.81
CA LEU A 240 15.84 -6.55 12.12
C LEU A 240 15.20 -7.37 11.00
N VAL A 241 14.76 -8.58 11.31
CA VAL A 241 14.07 -9.48 10.38
C VAL A 241 12.57 -9.33 10.59
N TRP A 242 11.88 -8.74 9.62
CA TRP A 242 10.43 -8.62 9.64
C TRP A 242 9.78 -9.85 9.02
N ILE A 243 8.79 -10.41 9.73
CA ILE A 243 8.06 -11.62 9.34
C ILE A 243 6.59 -11.24 9.07
N PRO A 244 6.06 -11.52 7.86
CA PRO A 244 4.70 -11.16 7.48
C PRO A 244 3.65 -11.98 8.23
N ILE A 245 2.59 -11.32 8.69
CA ILE A 245 1.35 -11.95 9.16
C ILE A 245 0.13 -11.18 8.65
N ASN A 246 -1.03 -11.85 8.60
CA ASN A 246 -2.32 -11.29 8.17
C ASN A 246 -2.31 -10.75 6.73
N GLY A 247 -3.25 -9.87 6.39
CA GLY A 247 -3.47 -9.36 5.02
C GLY A 247 -2.44 -8.33 4.57
N LEU A 248 -2.42 -8.03 3.25
CA LEU A 248 -1.42 -7.14 2.65
C LEU A 248 -1.38 -5.74 3.28
N GLY A 249 -2.53 -5.14 3.60
CA GLY A 249 -2.58 -3.83 4.27
C GLY A 249 -1.84 -3.83 5.61
N ASN A 250 -2.11 -4.82 6.47
CA ASN A 250 -1.43 -4.99 7.76
C ASN A 250 0.08 -5.15 7.57
N ARG A 251 0.48 -5.95 6.57
CA ARG A 251 1.90 -6.19 6.27
C ARG A 251 2.62 -4.92 5.85
N MET A 252 1.99 -4.09 5.03
CA MET A 252 2.61 -2.84 4.56
C MET A 252 2.75 -1.82 5.70
N VAL A 253 1.72 -1.64 6.53
CA VAL A 253 1.81 -0.69 7.65
C VAL A 253 2.77 -1.17 8.75
N SER A 254 2.85 -2.48 9.01
CA SER A 254 3.79 -3.03 9.99
C SER A 254 5.23 -3.03 9.46
N LEU A 255 5.44 -3.28 8.16
CA LEU A 255 6.76 -3.19 7.53
C LEU A 255 7.28 -1.75 7.51
N ALA A 256 6.42 -0.75 7.28
CA ALA A 256 6.80 0.65 7.41
C ALA A 256 7.19 1.03 8.85
N SER A 257 6.44 0.55 9.84
CA SER A 257 6.76 0.75 11.26
C SER A 257 8.07 0.06 11.66
N ALA A 258 8.31 -1.16 11.14
CA ALA A 258 9.56 -1.89 11.32
C ALA A 258 10.74 -1.17 10.68
N PHE A 259 10.56 -0.56 9.50
CA PHE A 259 11.59 0.24 8.87
C PHE A 259 11.93 1.49 9.68
N LEU A 260 10.93 2.19 10.22
CA LEU A 260 11.18 3.30 11.15
C LEU A 260 12.00 2.84 12.36
N TYR A 261 11.65 1.70 12.96
CA TYR A 261 12.45 1.13 14.05
C TYR A 261 13.89 0.80 13.63
N ALA A 262 14.08 0.27 12.42
CA ALA A 262 15.40 -0.01 11.86
C ALA A 262 16.24 1.27 11.68
N LEU A 263 15.62 2.37 11.22
CA LEU A 263 16.26 3.69 11.14
C LEU A 263 16.67 4.21 12.53
N LEU A 264 15.78 4.08 13.52
CA LEU A 264 16.01 4.56 14.88
C LEU A 264 17.05 3.76 15.67
N THR A 265 17.32 2.53 15.26
CA THR A 265 18.26 1.61 15.94
C THR A 265 19.47 1.22 15.12
N ASP A 266 19.67 1.87 13.96
CA ASP A 266 20.75 1.61 13.00
C ASP A 266 20.91 0.11 12.66
N ARG A 267 19.77 -0.56 12.40
CA ARG A 267 19.69 -1.98 12.02
C ARG A 267 19.40 -2.13 10.54
N VAL A 268 19.96 -3.17 9.92
CA VAL A 268 19.58 -3.58 8.56
C VAL A 268 18.22 -4.28 8.62
N LEU A 269 17.25 -3.81 7.83
CA LEU A 269 15.94 -4.43 7.70
C LEU A 269 16.02 -5.55 6.67
N LEU A 270 15.58 -6.75 7.05
CA LEU A 270 15.40 -7.88 6.14
C LEU A 270 13.94 -8.32 6.19
N ALA A 271 13.24 -8.25 5.07
CA ALA A 271 11.85 -8.63 4.96
C ALA A 271 11.69 -10.05 4.42
N GLU A 272 10.95 -10.91 5.12
CA GLU A 272 10.50 -12.18 4.55
C GLU A 272 9.37 -11.93 3.54
N LEU A 273 9.73 -11.76 2.27
CA LEU A 273 8.78 -11.70 1.17
C LEU A 273 8.51 -13.12 0.65
N GLY A 274 7.46 -13.74 1.18
CA GLY A 274 7.01 -15.08 0.80
C GLY A 274 6.61 -15.19 -0.67
N LYS A 275 6.19 -16.39 -1.10
CA LYS A 275 5.68 -16.59 -2.48
C LYS A 275 4.52 -15.64 -2.79
N ASP A 276 3.71 -15.33 -1.79
CA ASP A 276 2.53 -14.47 -1.84
C ASP A 276 2.85 -12.98 -1.97
N MET A 277 4.07 -12.54 -1.67
CA MET A 277 4.52 -11.14 -1.87
C MET A 277 5.61 -10.99 -2.93
N SER A 278 5.95 -12.09 -3.61
CA SER A 278 6.94 -12.08 -4.68
C SER A 278 6.47 -11.18 -5.82
N GLY A 279 7.35 -10.34 -6.34
CA GLY A 279 7.04 -9.48 -7.48
C GLY A 279 6.05 -8.35 -7.20
N LEU A 280 5.64 -8.08 -5.95
CA LEU A 280 4.78 -6.92 -5.66
C LEU A 280 5.56 -5.60 -5.69
N PHE A 281 6.75 -5.60 -5.08
CA PHE A 281 7.55 -4.40 -4.86
C PHE A 281 8.89 -4.45 -5.60
N CYS A 282 9.37 -3.29 -6.02
CA CYS A 282 10.77 -3.12 -6.39
C CYS A 282 11.69 -3.16 -5.17
N GLU A 283 12.99 -3.33 -5.41
CA GLU A 283 14.01 -3.15 -4.37
C GLU A 283 14.07 -1.68 -3.90
N PRO A 284 13.90 -1.38 -2.60
CA PRO A 284 13.89 -0.01 -2.07
C PRO A 284 15.27 0.59 -1.87
N PHE A 285 16.31 -0.22 -1.73
CA PHE A 285 17.66 0.24 -1.40
C PHE A 285 18.60 0.07 -2.60
N PRO A 286 19.31 1.13 -3.04
CA PRO A 286 20.20 1.04 -4.18
C PRO A 286 21.31 0.01 -3.97
N ASN A 287 21.62 -0.78 -5.00
CA ASN A 287 22.71 -1.77 -5.00
C ASN A 287 22.66 -2.78 -3.83
N SER A 288 21.48 -3.05 -3.30
CA SER A 288 21.27 -4.02 -2.23
C SER A 288 19.92 -4.70 -2.37
N SER A 289 19.63 -5.67 -1.49
CA SER A 289 18.33 -6.34 -1.46
C SER A 289 17.83 -6.47 -0.04
N TRP A 290 16.65 -5.92 0.24
CA TRP A 290 16.00 -6.06 1.54
C TRP A 290 15.39 -7.44 1.78
N ILE A 291 15.37 -8.31 0.76
CA ILE A 291 14.71 -9.60 0.83
C ILE A 291 15.55 -10.57 1.67
N LEU A 292 14.92 -11.16 2.69
CA LEU A 292 15.54 -12.20 3.50
C LEU A 292 15.86 -13.44 2.63
N PRO A 293 17.14 -13.89 2.55
CA PRO A 293 17.52 -15.02 1.71
C PRO A 293 16.69 -16.29 1.98
N LYS A 294 16.34 -17.03 0.93
CA LYS A 294 15.48 -18.23 1.03
C LYS A 294 16.09 -19.33 1.91
N ASN A 295 17.42 -19.44 1.93
CA ASN A 295 18.18 -20.43 2.70
C ASN A 295 18.40 -20.07 4.19
N PHE A 296 17.71 -19.05 4.71
CA PHE A 296 17.84 -18.66 6.11
C PHE A 296 17.07 -19.65 7.00
N SER A 297 17.78 -20.35 7.90
CA SER A 297 17.28 -21.54 8.61
C SER A 297 16.29 -21.25 9.75
N HIS A 298 16.28 -20.06 10.35
CA HIS A 298 15.42 -19.74 11.51
C HIS A 298 13.99 -19.30 11.15
N LYS A 299 13.52 -19.50 9.91
CA LYS A 299 12.18 -19.04 9.48
C LYS A 299 11.02 -19.89 10.01
N VAL A 300 11.29 -21.16 10.31
CA VAL A 300 10.23 -22.17 10.53
C VAL A 300 9.73 -22.15 11.98
N GLU A 301 10.60 -21.82 12.94
CA GLU A 301 10.32 -21.93 14.37
C GLU A 301 9.30 -20.90 14.85
N PHE A 302 9.27 -19.70 14.25
CA PHE A 302 8.38 -18.62 14.68
C PHE A 302 6.99 -18.66 14.04
N ARG A 303 6.64 -19.71 13.28
CA ARG A 303 5.29 -19.83 12.72
C ARG A 303 4.30 -20.47 13.68
N ASN A 304 4.78 -21.29 14.61
CA ASN A 304 3.97 -21.92 15.66
C ASN A 304 3.65 -20.89 16.78
N HIS A 305 2.38 -20.80 17.17
CA HIS A 305 1.89 -19.89 18.21
C HIS A 305 2.55 -20.12 19.58
N ASP A 306 2.74 -21.38 19.98
CA ASP A 306 3.30 -21.74 21.28
C ASP A 306 4.80 -21.39 21.34
N GLU A 307 5.51 -21.60 20.23
CA GLU A 307 6.91 -21.20 20.09
C GLU A 307 7.06 -19.67 20.08
N ARG A 308 6.16 -18.94 19.41
CA ARG A 308 6.13 -17.46 19.48
C ARG A 308 5.94 -16.99 20.91
N HIS A 309 5.03 -17.63 21.65
CA HIS A 309 4.81 -17.31 23.05
C HIS A 309 6.07 -17.57 23.87
N ALA A 310 6.59 -18.79 23.84
CA ALA A 310 7.72 -19.19 24.68
C ALA A 310 8.98 -18.36 24.41
N ARG A 311 9.22 -17.97 23.15
CA ARG A 311 10.44 -17.25 22.74
C ARG A 311 10.29 -15.74 22.65
N GLY A 312 9.11 -15.20 22.91
CA GLY A 312 8.85 -13.76 22.95
C GLY A 312 9.75 -13.06 23.98
N TYR A 313 10.27 -11.89 23.62
CA TYR A 313 11.20 -11.10 24.42
C TYR A 313 10.70 -10.83 25.85
N GLY A 314 9.43 -10.46 26.02
CA GLY A 314 8.81 -10.24 27.32
C GLY A 314 8.74 -11.51 28.17
N ASN A 315 8.49 -12.66 27.54
CA ASN A 315 8.53 -13.94 28.23
C ASN A 315 9.95 -14.38 28.59
N GLN A 316 10.92 -14.17 27.70
CA GLN A 316 12.34 -14.44 27.97
C GLN A 316 12.88 -13.57 29.11
N LEU A 317 12.46 -12.30 29.20
CA LEU A 317 12.75 -11.40 30.32
C LEU A 317 12.14 -11.94 31.62
N LYS A 318 10.85 -12.30 31.60
CA LYS A 318 10.14 -12.83 32.77
C LYS A 318 10.77 -14.12 33.31
N GLN A 319 11.28 -14.96 32.42
CA GLN A 319 11.96 -16.22 32.76
C GLN A 319 13.43 -16.03 33.17
N GLY A 320 13.97 -14.80 33.10
CA GLY A 320 15.37 -14.52 33.43
C GLY A 320 16.39 -15.05 32.40
N ILE A 321 15.92 -15.53 31.25
CA ILE A 321 16.76 -16.03 30.13
C ILE A 321 17.57 -14.87 29.52
N ILE A 322 16.95 -13.70 29.43
CA ILE A 322 17.63 -12.45 29.09
C ILE A 322 17.59 -11.56 30.33
N ASN A 323 18.76 -11.12 30.78
CA ASN A 323 18.91 -10.23 31.93
C ASN A 323 20.07 -9.24 31.69
N GLU A 324 20.13 -8.20 32.52
CA GLU A 324 21.11 -7.11 32.38
C GLU A 324 22.52 -7.50 32.83
N SER A 325 22.65 -8.55 33.65
CA SER A 325 23.91 -9.03 34.24
C SER A 325 24.60 -10.13 33.42
N LEU A 326 24.02 -10.56 32.30
CA LEU A 326 24.56 -11.64 31.47
C LEU A 326 25.87 -11.22 30.79
N GLU A 327 26.96 -11.92 31.11
CA GLU A 327 28.24 -11.86 30.39
C GLU A 327 28.10 -12.26 28.91
N SER A 328 27.07 -13.05 28.56
CA SER A 328 26.77 -13.44 27.17
C SER A 328 25.32 -13.18 26.79
N LEU A 329 25.09 -12.23 25.89
CA LEU A 329 23.75 -11.97 25.33
C LEU A 329 23.34 -13.05 24.32
N PRO A 330 22.03 -13.29 24.13
CA PRO A 330 21.58 -14.18 23.08
C PRO A 330 21.92 -13.61 21.70
N SER A 331 22.24 -14.49 20.75
CA SER A 331 22.50 -14.10 19.36
C SER A 331 21.26 -13.52 18.65
N TYR A 332 20.05 -13.85 19.12
CA TYR A 332 18.79 -13.29 18.63
C TYR A 332 17.68 -13.26 19.70
N THR A 333 16.64 -12.46 19.47
CA THR A 333 15.38 -12.53 20.23
C THR A 333 14.17 -12.25 19.31
N LEU A 334 12.97 -12.64 19.74
CA LEU A 334 11.71 -12.43 19.03
C LEU A 334 10.90 -11.31 19.69
N LEU A 335 10.53 -10.32 18.90
CA LEU A 335 9.58 -9.27 19.23
C LEU A 335 8.23 -9.62 18.60
N ASN A 336 7.29 -10.09 19.41
CA ASN A 336 5.93 -10.35 18.94
C ASN A 336 5.00 -9.18 19.32
N LEU A 337 4.68 -8.35 18.33
CA LEU A 337 3.84 -7.16 18.44
C LEU A 337 2.56 -7.30 17.60
N ASP A 338 2.04 -8.52 17.46
CA ASP A 338 0.73 -8.73 16.85
C ASP A 338 -0.42 -8.26 17.78
N HIS A 339 -1.65 -8.27 17.25
CA HIS A 339 -2.83 -7.85 18.00
C HIS A 339 -3.26 -8.82 19.12
N SER A 340 -2.74 -10.04 19.17
CA SER A 340 -3.22 -11.09 20.06
C SER A 340 -2.71 -10.92 21.52
N HIS A 341 -2.96 -11.91 22.39
CA HIS A 341 -2.78 -11.83 23.85
C HIS A 341 -1.32 -11.80 24.37
N TYR A 342 -0.36 -11.36 23.55
CA TYR A 342 1.06 -11.25 23.93
C TYR A 342 1.37 -9.92 24.65
N ASP A 343 0.64 -9.63 25.72
CA ASP A 343 0.73 -8.35 26.44
C ASP A 343 2.13 -8.07 27.00
N LEU A 344 2.85 -9.12 27.42
CA LEU A 344 4.21 -8.98 27.95
C LEU A 344 5.20 -8.51 26.89
N ASP A 345 5.14 -9.04 25.66
CA ASP A 345 6.07 -8.62 24.59
C ASP A 345 5.83 -7.15 24.20
N ARG A 346 4.56 -6.77 24.06
CA ARG A 346 4.16 -5.38 23.80
C ARG A 346 4.59 -4.46 24.93
N GLN A 347 4.32 -4.84 26.17
CA GLN A 347 4.71 -4.07 27.34
C GLN A 347 6.23 -3.92 27.42
N SER A 348 6.99 -5.01 27.29
CA SER A 348 8.46 -4.98 27.34
C SER A 348 9.08 -4.17 26.20
N PHE A 349 8.44 -4.14 25.03
CA PHE A 349 8.92 -3.33 23.91
C PHE A 349 8.60 -1.84 24.06
N TYR A 350 7.35 -1.47 24.36
CA TYR A 350 6.93 -0.06 24.47
C TYR A 350 7.41 0.60 25.75
N CYS A 351 7.46 -0.16 26.84
CA CYS A 351 7.91 0.29 28.16
C CYS A 351 9.34 -0.09 28.47
N ASN A 352 10.16 -0.32 27.45
CA ASN A 352 11.52 -0.78 27.62
C ASN A 352 12.31 0.12 28.59
N GLN A 353 12.42 -0.32 29.85
CA GLN A 353 13.10 0.41 30.91
C GLN A 353 14.61 0.45 30.67
N ASN A 354 15.12 -0.46 29.83
CA ASN A 354 16.51 -0.51 29.43
C ASN A 354 16.67 -0.69 27.90
N PRO A 355 16.62 0.40 27.11
CA PRO A 355 16.81 0.34 25.66
C PRO A 355 18.15 -0.27 25.24
N THR A 356 19.16 -0.26 26.13
CA THR A 356 20.48 -0.81 25.82
C THR A 356 20.46 -2.32 25.61
N LEU A 357 19.54 -3.05 26.23
CA LEU A 357 19.48 -4.51 26.12
C LEU A 357 19.13 -4.96 24.69
N LEU A 358 18.03 -4.43 24.14
CA LEU A 358 17.64 -4.70 22.75
C LEU A 358 18.66 -4.15 21.75
N GLN A 359 19.36 -3.05 22.05
CA GLN A 359 20.42 -2.53 21.19
C GLN A 359 21.61 -3.49 21.08
N LYS A 360 21.94 -4.23 22.14
CA LYS A 360 23.08 -5.15 22.15
C LYS A 360 22.80 -6.49 21.44
N VAL A 361 21.54 -6.92 21.32
CA VAL A 361 21.18 -8.17 20.62
C VAL A 361 21.38 -8.01 19.11
N PRO A 362 22.24 -8.79 18.43
CA PRO A 362 22.55 -8.54 17.02
C PRO A 362 21.38 -8.80 16.06
N TRP A 363 20.53 -9.79 16.32
CA TRP A 363 19.40 -10.16 15.46
C TRP A 363 18.08 -10.03 16.18
N LEU A 364 17.18 -9.18 15.68
CA LEU A 364 15.81 -9.09 16.16
C LEU A 364 14.88 -9.70 15.11
N PHE A 365 14.04 -10.64 15.52
CA PHE A 365 12.93 -11.11 14.69
C PHE A 365 11.67 -10.36 15.12
N LEU A 366 10.93 -9.79 14.18
CA LEU A 366 9.77 -8.98 14.47
C LEU A 366 8.54 -9.54 13.73
N ILE A 367 7.52 -9.86 14.51
CA ILE A 367 6.18 -10.22 14.01
C ILE A 367 5.24 -9.10 14.44
N SER A 368 4.51 -8.51 13.48
CA SER A 368 3.47 -7.53 13.79
C SER A 368 2.52 -7.37 12.60
N ASP A 369 1.27 -7.06 12.92
CA ASP A 369 0.25 -6.64 11.98
C ASP A 369 -0.26 -5.22 12.26
N GLN A 370 0.47 -4.48 13.10
CA GLN A 370 0.10 -3.17 13.60
C GLN A 370 0.91 -2.05 12.95
N TYR A 371 0.30 -0.88 12.80
CA TYR A 371 1.02 0.37 12.54
C TYR A 371 1.54 0.97 13.86
N PHE A 372 2.60 0.40 14.42
CA PHE A 372 3.10 0.83 15.74
C PHE A 372 4.00 2.07 15.70
N ALA A 373 4.19 2.73 14.56
CA ALA A 373 5.00 3.95 14.45
C ALA A 373 4.65 5.07 15.46
N PRO A 374 3.37 5.32 15.82
CA PRO A 374 3.03 6.32 16.83
C PRO A 374 3.66 6.05 18.21
N SER A 375 4.01 4.79 18.54
CA SER A 375 4.66 4.49 19.83
C SER A 375 6.03 5.16 19.95
N PHE A 376 6.74 5.41 18.85
CA PHE A 376 8.06 6.05 18.90
C PHE A 376 7.99 7.54 19.25
N PHE A 377 6.81 8.15 19.11
CA PHE A 377 6.53 9.49 19.61
C PHE A 377 6.18 9.48 21.10
N LEU A 378 5.80 8.32 21.67
CA LEU A 378 5.55 8.16 23.11
C LEU A 378 6.82 7.78 23.88
N THR A 379 7.75 7.06 23.25
CA THR A 379 8.97 6.58 23.91
C THR A 379 10.02 7.69 24.05
N PRO A 380 10.47 8.07 25.27
CA PRO A 380 11.44 9.14 25.47
C PRO A 380 12.76 8.94 24.70
N THR A 381 13.20 7.70 24.54
CA THR A 381 14.43 7.34 23.81
C THR A 381 14.41 7.75 22.34
N PHE A 382 13.24 7.70 21.69
CA PHE A 382 13.12 7.95 20.26
C PHE A 382 12.42 9.27 19.92
N ASN A 383 11.64 9.80 20.86
CA ASN A 383 10.78 10.97 20.66
C ASN A 383 11.55 12.13 20.00
N GLN A 384 12.69 12.56 20.54
CA GLN A 384 13.44 13.68 19.96
C GLN A 384 13.90 13.43 18.51
N GLU A 385 14.30 12.20 18.19
CA GLU A 385 14.77 11.85 16.85
C GLU A 385 13.61 11.79 15.85
N VAL A 386 12.49 11.16 16.19
CA VAL A 386 11.32 11.11 15.30
C VAL A 386 10.73 12.49 15.05
N GLN A 387 10.75 13.37 16.05
CA GLN A 387 10.30 14.76 15.88
C GLN A 387 11.18 15.56 14.91
N ARG A 388 12.50 15.27 14.85
CA ARG A 388 13.41 15.89 13.87
C ARG A 388 13.24 15.30 12.47
N MET A 389 13.00 13.99 12.38
CA MET A 389 12.75 13.31 11.11
C MET A 389 11.42 13.77 10.49
N PHE A 390 10.38 13.95 11.30
CA PHE A 390 9.04 14.32 10.88
C PHE A 390 8.55 15.58 11.60
N PRO A 391 8.94 16.78 11.12
CA PRO A 391 8.40 18.04 11.64
C PRO A 391 6.87 18.09 11.51
N GLU A 392 6.36 17.68 10.34
CA GLU A 392 4.93 17.41 10.14
C GLU A 392 4.62 15.99 10.64
N LYS A 393 4.08 15.88 11.86
CA LYS A 393 3.89 14.58 12.56
C LYS A 393 3.00 13.60 11.80
N GLU A 394 2.10 14.11 10.98
CA GLU A 394 1.17 13.32 10.17
C GLU A 394 1.73 12.83 8.82
N THR A 395 3.06 12.81 8.64
CA THR A 395 3.73 12.45 7.37
C THR A 395 4.57 11.18 7.44
N VAL A 396 4.55 10.45 8.55
CA VAL A 396 5.43 9.30 8.80
C VAL A 396 5.23 8.19 7.76
N PHE A 397 4.02 7.65 7.67
CA PHE A 397 3.71 6.62 6.68
C PHE A 397 3.73 7.18 5.26
N HIS A 398 3.32 8.45 5.07
CA HIS A 398 3.38 9.09 3.76
C HIS A 398 4.79 9.06 3.17
N HIS A 399 5.80 9.48 3.94
CA HIS A 399 7.18 9.49 3.47
C HIS A 399 7.80 8.09 3.41
N LEU A 400 7.65 7.28 4.46
CA LEU A 400 8.27 5.96 4.51
C LEU A 400 7.61 4.98 3.54
N GLY A 401 6.28 5.02 3.41
CA GLY A 401 5.53 4.20 2.47
C GLY A 401 5.89 4.52 1.03
N ARG A 402 5.99 5.80 0.66
CA ARG A 402 6.41 6.23 -0.68
C ARG A 402 7.87 5.91 -1.00
N TYR A 403 8.73 5.79 0.01
CA TYR A 403 10.12 5.40 -0.16
C TYR A 403 10.27 3.88 -0.34
N LEU A 404 9.53 3.07 0.44
CA LEU A 404 9.64 1.62 0.43
C LEU A 404 8.82 0.97 -0.70
N PHE A 405 7.56 1.37 -0.87
CA PHE A 405 6.57 0.60 -1.62
C PHE A 405 6.40 1.09 -3.05
N HIS A 406 7.40 0.81 -3.87
CA HIS A 406 7.30 1.01 -5.31
C HIS A 406 6.73 -0.23 -5.98
N PRO A 407 5.64 -0.11 -6.77
CA PRO A 407 5.12 -1.23 -7.55
C PRO A 407 6.21 -1.77 -8.49
N SER A 408 6.36 -3.09 -8.54
CA SER A 408 7.16 -3.75 -9.58
C SER A 408 6.66 -3.37 -10.98
N ASN A 409 7.44 -3.62 -12.02
CA ASN A 409 7.00 -3.35 -13.39
C ASN A 409 5.72 -4.13 -13.77
N GLU A 410 5.54 -5.34 -13.22
CA GLU A 410 4.32 -6.11 -13.44
C GLU A 410 3.10 -5.42 -12.81
N ALA A 411 3.21 -5.03 -11.54
CA ALA A 411 2.17 -4.30 -10.83
C ALA A 411 1.88 -2.95 -11.51
N TRP A 412 2.95 -2.21 -11.84
CA TRP A 412 2.89 -0.90 -12.47
C TRP A 412 2.20 -0.94 -13.82
N GLY A 413 2.50 -1.93 -14.66
CA GLY A 413 1.82 -2.11 -15.94
C GLY A 413 0.32 -2.33 -15.79
N ARG A 414 -0.13 -3.08 -14.76
CA ARG A 414 -1.56 -3.29 -14.46
C ARG A 414 -2.22 -1.99 -14.00
N ILE A 415 -1.59 -1.29 -13.06
CA ILE A 415 -2.05 0.00 -12.55
C ILE A 415 -2.23 1.00 -13.69
N MET A 416 -1.21 1.15 -14.54
CA MET A 416 -1.21 2.17 -15.58
C MET A 416 -2.18 1.87 -16.71
N ARG A 417 -2.31 0.61 -17.13
CA ARG A 417 -3.34 0.24 -18.12
C ARG A 417 -4.75 0.57 -17.63
N PHE A 418 -5.06 0.27 -16.38
CA PHE A 418 -6.36 0.60 -15.81
C PHE A 418 -6.56 2.11 -15.69
N TYR A 419 -5.58 2.83 -15.13
CA TYR A 419 -5.67 4.28 -14.97
C TYR A 419 -5.88 4.99 -16.31
N GLN A 420 -5.09 4.66 -17.32
CA GLN A 420 -5.17 5.28 -18.65
C GLN A 420 -6.50 4.99 -19.34
N ALA A 421 -7.02 3.76 -19.23
CA ALA A 421 -8.26 3.37 -19.88
C ALA A 421 -9.52 3.96 -19.22
N TYR A 422 -9.54 4.06 -17.88
CA TYR A 422 -10.78 4.32 -17.15
C TYR A 422 -10.78 5.60 -16.31
N LEU A 423 -9.61 6.09 -15.87
CA LEU A 423 -9.52 7.18 -14.88
C LEU A 423 -8.87 8.46 -15.42
N ALA A 424 -8.02 8.37 -16.44
CA ALA A 424 -7.18 9.49 -16.88
C ALA A 424 -7.99 10.69 -17.40
N ASN A 425 -9.10 10.45 -18.10
CA ASN A 425 -9.87 11.50 -18.77
C ASN A 425 -10.92 12.19 -17.90
N ALA A 426 -11.15 11.74 -16.66
CA ALA A 426 -12.12 12.36 -15.76
C ALA A 426 -11.58 13.68 -15.19
N ASP A 427 -12.47 14.66 -15.01
CA ASP A 427 -12.14 15.94 -14.37
C ASP A 427 -11.87 15.76 -12.87
N GLU A 428 -12.54 14.79 -12.23
CA GLU A 428 -12.37 14.44 -10.82
C GLU A 428 -12.45 12.91 -10.61
N ARG A 429 -11.56 12.37 -9.77
CA ARG A 429 -11.47 10.94 -9.46
C ARG A 429 -11.84 10.70 -8.00
N ILE A 430 -12.83 9.84 -7.77
CA ILE A 430 -13.33 9.52 -6.44
C ILE A 430 -13.02 8.05 -6.14
N GLY A 431 -12.17 7.79 -5.14
CA GLY A 431 -11.90 6.44 -4.66
C GLY A 431 -12.87 6.05 -3.56
N LEU A 432 -13.52 4.90 -3.70
CA LEU A 432 -14.41 4.30 -2.70
C LEU A 432 -13.82 2.95 -2.27
N GLN A 433 -13.19 2.95 -1.09
CA GLN A 433 -12.63 1.75 -0.49
C GLN A 433 -13.66 1.14 0.48
N ILE A 434 -14.25 0.02 0.09
CA ILE A 434 -15.39 -0.59 0.79
C ILE A 434 -15.00 -1.95 1.35
N ARG A 435 -14.94 -2.07 2.69
CA ARG A 435 -14.64 -3.31 3.42
C ARG A 435 -15.76 -3.64 4.39
N VAL A 436 -16.36 -4.82 4.22
CA VAL A 436 -17.36 -5.39 5.14
C VAL A 436 -16.70 -6.43 6.03
N PHE A 437 -16.53 -6.17 7.33
CA PHE A 437 -15.79 -7.06 8.24
C PHE A 437 -16.55 -8.32 8.65
N ASN A 438 -17.88 -8.25 8.77
CA ASN A 438 -18.72 -9.39 9.13
C ASN A 438 -19.90 -9.50 8.17
N THR A 439 -19.76 -10.35 7.15
CA THR A 439 -20.82 -10.58 6.16
C THR A 439 -22.00 -11.40 6.67
N LYS A 440 -21.86 -12.06 7.83
CA LYS A 440 -23.00 -12.77 8.45
C LYS A 440 -23.99 -11.79 9.06
N THR A 441 -23.55 -10.61 9.48
CA THR A 441 -24.36 -9.64 10.24
C THR A 441 -24.60 -8.33 9.52
N THR A 442 -23.87 -8.07 8.43
CA THR A 442 -23.93 -6.79 7.72
C THR A 442 -24.33 -7.02 6.26
N LYS A 443 -25.51 -6.51 5.89
CA LYS A 443 -26.04 -6.58 4.52
C LYS A 443 -25.35 -5.54 3.63
N VAL A 444 -25.14 -5.89 2.36
CA VAL A 444 -24.58 -4.98 1.35
C VAL A 444 -25.39 -3.69 1.26
N GLN A 445 -26.72 -3.79 1.24
CA GLN A 445 -27.61 -2.63 1.14
C GLN A 445 -27.39 -1.63 2.28
N THR A 446 -27.26 -2.09 3.52
CA THR A 446 -27.02 -1.21 4.67
C THR A 446 -25.73 -0.40 4.53
N VAL A 447 -24.68 -1.02 3.96
CA VAL A 447 -23.41 -0.32 3.71
C VAL A 447 -23.55 0.66 2.55
N LEU A 448 -24.30 0.31 1.49
CA LEU A 448 -24.60 1.22 0.37
C LEU A 448 -25.40 2.44 0.83
N ASP A 449 -26.41 2.25 1.68
CA ASP A 449 -27.24 3.35 2.20
C ASP A 449 -26.41 4.34 3.02
N GLU A 450 -25.56 3.83 3.92
CA GLU A 450 -24.65 4.67 4.71
C GLU A 450 -23.57 5.34 3.85
N LEU A 451 -23.08 4.67 2.81
CA LEU A 451 -22.15 5.23 1.83
C LEU A 451 -22.79 6.38 1.04
N PHE A 452 -24.00 6.20 0.51
CA PHE A 452 -24.72 7.26 -0.21
C PHE A 452 -25.09 8.42 0.71
N LYS A 453 -25.58 8.14 1.92
CA LYS A 453 -25.86 9.14 2.95
C LYS A 453 -24.61 9.97 3.28
N CYS A 454 -23.46 9.33 3.44
CA CYS A 454 -22.17 10.01 3.60
C CYS A 454 -21.82 10.89 2.38
N THR A 455 -21.70 10.26 1.22
CA THR A 455 -21.14 10.88 0.01
C THR A 455 -22.01 11.99 -0.55
N GLN A 456 -23.34 11.89 -0.43
CA GLN A 456 -24.26 12.94 -0.86
C GLN A 456 -24.27 14.10 0.12
N LYS A 457 -24.29 13.82 1.44
CA LYS A 457 -24.24 14.86 2.49
C LYS A 457 -22.97 15.70 2.36
N GLU A 458 -21.84 15.05 2.15
CA GLU A 458 -20.53 15.70 2.01
C GLU A 458 -20.23 16.16 0.57
N LYS A 459 -21.23 16.09 -0.33
CA LYS A 459 -21.19 16.56 -1.72
C LYS A 459 -20.05 15.96 -2.56
N LEU A 460 -19.66 14.73 -2.24
CA LEU A 460 -18.66 13.97 -2.99
C LEU A 460 -19.30 13.37 -4.24
N LEU A 461 -20.46 12.74 -4.05
CA LEU A 461 -21.24 12.11 -5.11
C LEU A 461 -22.55 12.87 -5.34
N PRO A 462 -22.91 13.17 -6.60
CA PRO A 462 -24.16 13.88 -6.88
C PRO A 462 -25.37 12.99 -6.60
N GLN A 463 -26.47 13.65 -6.21
CA GLN A 463 -27.78 13.02 -6.15
C GLN A 463 -28.31 12.77 -7.57
N VAL A 464 -29.15 11.75 -7.71
CA VAL A 464 -29.85 11.44 -8.96
C VAL A 464 -31.28 11.98 -8.91
N ASP A 465 -31.81 12.42 -10.05
CA ASP A 465 -33.20 12.90 -10.16
C ASP A 465 -34.13 11.70 -10.40
N PRO A 466 -35.03 11.37 -9.47
CA PRO A 466 -35.94 10.25 -9.64
C PRO A 466 -37.07 10.53 -10.64
N GLN A 467 -37.45 11.80 -10.83
CA GLN A 467 -38.64 12.23 -11.58
C GLN A 467 -38.36 12.43 -13.07
N ASN A 468 -37.19 12.95 -13.43
CA ASN A 468 -36.85 13.24 -14.82
C ASN A 468 -36.01 12.13 -15.48
N PRO A 469 -36.42 11.59 -16.65
CA PRO A 469 -35.67 10.55 -17.34
C PRO A 469 -34.48 11.08 -18.14
N ALA A 470 -34.38 12.38 -18.39
CA ALA A 470 -33.32 12.99 -19.19
C ALA A 470 -32.72 14.22 -18.48
N ALA A 471 -31.38 14.32 -18.51
CA ALA A 471 -30.67 15.48 -18.00
C ALA A 471 -30.84 16.67 -18.94
N ALA A 472 -31.05 17.88 -18.39
CA ALA A 472 -30.96 19.09 -19.17
C ALA A 472 -29.50 19.30 -19.64
N PRO A 473 -29.25 19.65 -20.91
CA PRO A 473 -27.90 19.85 -21.42
C PRO A 473 -27.22 21.02 -20.70
N SER A 474 -26.12 20.73 -20.00
CA SER A 474 -25.28 21.73 -19.32
C SER A 474 -24.10 22.13 -20.19
N LYS A 475 -23.86 23.44 -20.35
CA LYS A 475 -22.76 23.97 -21.17
C LYS A 475 -21.36 23.71 -20.59
N ASN A 476 -21.25 23.40 -19.30
CA ASN A 476 -19.99 23.13 -18.59
C ASN A 476 -20.09 21.81 -17.83
N GLN A 477 -20.30 20.71 -18.54
CA GLN A 477 -20.49 19.39 -17.95
C GLN A 477 -19.16 18.84 -17.42
N ARG A 478 -19.05 18.62 -16.10
CA ARG A 478 -17.90 17.96 -15.48
C ARG A 478 -18.09 16.45 -15.45
N SER A 479 -16.99 15.72 -15.61
CA SER A 479 -16.94 14.26 -15.55
C SER A 479 -16.28 13.79 -14.25
N LYS A 480 -16.88 12.80 -13.59
CA LYS A 480 -16.30 12.12 -12.42
C LYS A 480 -16.11 10.64 -12.70
N ALA A 481 -14.94 10.12 -12.36
CA ALA A 481 -14.68 8.68 -12.36
C ALA A 481 -14.70 8.17 -10.91
N ILE A 482 -15.64 7.28 -10.61
CA ILE A 482 -15.76 6.60 -9.33
C ILE A 482 -15.02 5.26 -9.43
N LEU A 483 -13.94 5.13 -8.68
CA LEU A 483 -13.19 3.89 -8.52
C LEU A 483 -13.71 3.15 -7.28
N VAL A 484 -14.35 2.00 -7.47
CA VAL A 484 -14.84 1.14 -6.39
C VAL A 484 -13.85 0.00 -6.17
N THR A 485 -13.39 -0.18 -4.93
CA THR A 485 -12.60 -1.35 -4.53
C THR A 485 -13.30 -2.06 -3.38
N SER A 486 -13.73 -3.29 -3.64
CA SER A 486 -14.32 -4.17 -2.64
C SER A 486 -14.11 -5.63 -3.04
N LEU A 487 -14.22 -6.54 -2.06
CA LEU A 487 -14.28 -7.97 -2.37
C LEU A 487 -15.58 -8.32 -3.12
N TYR A 488 -16.67 -7.57 -2.87
CA TYR A 488 -18.02 -7.84 -3.36
C TYR A 488 -18.34 -6.96 -4.57
N THR A 489 -18.71 -7.57 -5.70
CA THR A 489 -19.07 -6.87 -6.95
C THR A 489 -20.37 -6.08 -6.80
N GLU A 490 -21.23 -6.49 -5.87
CA GLU A 490 -22.55 -5.91 -5.64
C GLU A 490 -22.47 -4.41 -5.34
N PHE A 491 -21.39 -3.93 -4.70
CA PHE A 491 -21.19 -2.50 -4.49
C PHE A 491 -21.01 -1.73 -5.80
N TYR A 492 -20.17 -2.26 -6.70
CA TYR A 492 -19.96 -1.67 -8.02
C TYR A 492 -21.25 -1.70 -8.85
N GLU A 493 -21.93 -2.85 -8.90
CA GLU A 493 -23.15 -3.03 -9.67
C GLU A 493 -24.25 -2.05 -9.22
N ASN A 494 -24.48 -1.92 -7.91
CA ASN A 494 -25.49 -1.01 -7.38
C ASN A 494 -25.16 0.47 -7.64
N ILE A 495 -23.90 0.88 -7.44
CA ILE A 495 -23.48 2.27 -7.69
C ILE A 495 -23.54 2.58 -9.19
N SER A 496 -23.05 1.67 -10.04
CA SER A 496 -23.12 1.79 -11.50
C SER A 496 -24.57 1.89 -11.98
N ASN A 497 -25.45 1.00 -11.51
CA ASN A 497 -26.86 1.01 -11.88
C ASN A 497 -27.57 2.31 -11.45
N THR A 498 -27.21 2.86 -10.28
CA THR A 498 -27.77 4.13 -9.78
C THR A 498 -27.51 5.28 -10.76
N TYR A 499 -26.26 5.44 -11.20
CA TYR A 499 -25.88 6.53 -12.12
C TYR A 499 -26.20 6.25 -13.59
N TRP A 500 -26.37 4.98 -13.96
CA TRP A 500 -26.83 4.60 -15.30
C TRP A 500 -28.34 4.82 -15.48
N ALA A 501 -29.14 4.47 -14.47
CA ALA A 501 -30.59 4.46 -14.59
C ALA A 501 -31.22 5.86 -14.51
N LYS A 502 -30.55 6.82 -13.88
CA LYS A 502 -31.09 8.15 -13.59
C LYS A 502 -30.06 9.26 -13.81
N PRO A 503 -30.46 10.42 -14.37
CA PRO A 503 -29.55 11.55 -14.53
C PRO A 503 -29.19 12.16 -13.17
N THR A 504 -27.98 12.70 -13.05
CA THR A 504 -27.57 13.47 -11.88
C THR A 504 -28.29 14.82 -11.84
N VAL A 505 -28.68 15.28 -10.65
CA VAL A 505 -29.30 16.60 -10.43
C VAL A 505 -28.36 17.75 -10.85
N THR A 506 -27.05 17.55 -10.72
CA THR A 506 -26.01 18.54 -11.07
C THR A 506 -25.67 18.57 -12.57
N GLY A 507 -26.15 17.57 -13.33
CA GLY A 507 -25.76 17.35 -14.72
C GLY A 507 -24.36 16.76 -14.92
N GLU A 508 -23.63 16.39 -13.87
CA GLU A 508 -22.30 15.76 -13.97
C GLU A 508 -22.35 14.39 -14.65
N VAL A 509 -21.35 14.07 -15.50
CA VAL A 509 -21.21 12.73 -16.09
C VAL A 509 -20.48 11.82 -15.11
N ILE A 510 -21.07 10.68 -14.77
CA ILE A 510 -20.49 9.74 -13.81
C ILE A 510 -20.11 8.44 -14.52
N GLY A 511 -18.83 8.07 -14.46
CA GLY A 511 -18.34 6.74 -14.79
C GLY A 511 -18.02 5.97 -13.51
N VAL A 512 -18.45 4.72 -13.40
CA VAL A 512 -18.16 3.86 -12.24
C VAL A 512 -17.32 2.68 -12.71
N TYR A 513 -16.26 2.36 -11.98
CA TYR A 513 -15.28 1.34 -12.38
C TYR A 513 -14.82 0.52 -11.18
N GLN A 514 -14.70 -0.79 -11.37
CA GLN A 514 -14.09 -1.70 -10.39
C GLN A 514 -12.96 -2.50 -11.08
N PRO A 515 -11.71 -2.45 -10.59
CA PRO A 515 -10.59 -3.17 -11.20
C PRO A 515 -10.71 -4.69 -11.05
N SER A 516 -11.17 -5.15 -9.88
CA SER A 516 -11.39 -6.56 -9.61
C SER A 516 -12.42 -6.79 -8.51
N HIS A 517 -12.94 -8.01 -8.47
CA HIS A 517 -13.75 -8.57 -7.39
C HIS A 517 -13.26 -10.00 -7.16
N ASP A 518 -12.96 -10.34 -5.91
CA ASP A 518 -12.45 -11.69 -5.55
C ASP A 518 -13.45 -12.48 -4.67
N GLU A 519 -14.57 -11.86 -4.26
CA GLU A 519 -15.66 -12.35 -3.37
C GLU A 519 -15.21 -12.79 -1.97
N THR A 520 -14.00 -13.32 -1.84
CA THR A 520 -13.38 -13.81 -0.62
C THR A 520 -11.93 -13.35 -0.53
N GLN A 521 -11.45 -13.20 0.71
CA GLN A 521 -10.06 -12.82 0.97
C GLN A 521 -9.16 -14.07 0.92
N HIS A 522 -8.21 -14.10 -0.01
CA HIS A 522 -7.26 -15.22 -0.16
C HIS A 522 -5.91 -14.89 0.47
N PHE A 523 -5.73 -15.27 1.74
CA PHE A 523 -4.43 -15.14 2.41
C PHE A 523 -3.39 -16.07 1.78
N GLY A 524 -2.19 -15.55 1.50
CA GLY A 524 -1.11 -16.35 0.95
C GLY A 524 -1.16 -16.54 -0.57
N ASP A 525 -2.05 -15.83 -1.28
CA ASP A 525 -2.13 -15.84 -2.74
C ASP A 525 -1.43 -14.60 -3.33
N ASN A 526 -0.48 -14.85 -4.24
CA ASN A 526 0.29 -13.78 -4.88
C ASN A 526 -0.52 -12.97 -5.89
N MET A 527 -1.39 -13.61 -6.67
CA MET A 527 -2.22 -12.92 -7.65
C MET A 527 -3.27 -12.06 -6.93
N HIS A 528 -3.86 -12.59 -5.86
CA HIS A 528 -4.74 -11.81 -4.98
C HIS A 528 -4.01 -10.57 -4.42
N ASN A 529 -2.80 -10.74 -3.88
CA ASN A 529 -2.02 -9.60 -3.38
C ASN A 529 -1.59 -8.63 -4.48
N MET A 530 -1.36 -9.10 -5.71
CA MET A 530 -1.03 -8.25 -6.86
C MET A 530 -2.21 -7.35 -7.24
N LYS A 531 -3.43 -7.90 -7.26
CA LYS A 531 -4.66 -7.12 -7.48
C LYS A 531 -4.88 -6.12 -6.36
N ALA A 532 -4.82 -6.58 -5.10
CA ALA A 532 -4.96 -5.73 -3.92
C ALA A 532 -3.94 -4.57 -3.91
N TRP A 533 -2.69 -4.86 -4.29
CA TRP A 533 -1.65 -3.84 -4.40
C TRP A 533 -1.97 -2.80 -5.49
N ALA A 534 -2.39 -3.26 -6.68
CA ALA A 534 -2.78 -2.38 -7.77
C ALA A 534 -3.96 -1.48 -7.38
N GLU A 535 -4.97 -2.03 -6.70
CA GLU A 535 -6.13 -1.30 -6.20
C GLU A 535 -5.78 -0.24 -5.15
N MET A 536 -4.95 -0.59 -4.15
CA MET A 536 -4.44 0.38 -3.16
C MET A 536 -3.73 1.55 -3.86
N TYR A 537 -2.94 1.25 -4.88
CA TYR A 537 -2.22 2.29 -5.63
C TYR A 537 -3.16 3.15 -6.48
N LEU A 538 -4.15 2.55 -7.16
CA LEU A 538 -5.16 3.26 -7.93
C LEU A 538 -5.98 4.22 -7.05
N LEU A 539 -6.41 3.78 -5.87
CA LEU A 539 -7.08 4.63 -4.88
C LEU A 539 -6.20 5.80 -4.43
N SER A 540 -4.89 5.58 -4.30
CA SER A 540 -3.94 6.64 -3.91
C SER A 540 -3.81 7.76 -4.95
N MET A 541 -4.25 7.52 -6.19
CA MET A 541 -4.28 8.49 -7.29
C MET A 541 -5.64 9.19 -7.46
N SER A 542 -6.58 8.97 -6.55
CA SER A 542 -7.86 9.68 -6.53
C SER A 542 -7.73 11.10 -5.96
N ASP A 543 -8.61 12.01 -6.38
CA ASP A 543 -8.67 13.38 -5.88
C ASP A 543 -9.32 13.45 -4.48
N VAL A 544 -10.33 12.60 -4.30
CA VAL A 544 -11.10 12.38 -3.08
C VAL A 544 -11.12 10.89 -2.77
N LEU A 545 -10.99 10.53 -1.49
CA LEU A 545 -10.99 9.15 -1.03
C LEU A 545 -12.00 8.97 0.11
N VAL A 546 -12.84 7.95 0.00
CA VAL A 546 -13.69 7.43 1.06
C VAL A 546 -13.13 6.06 1.47
N THR A 547 -12.89 5.85 2.76
CA THR A 547 -12.36 4.59 3.32
C THR A 547 -13.33 3.96 4.29
N SER A 548 -13.24 2.64 4.45
CA SER A 548 -13.98 1.93 5.49
C SER A 548 -13.20 1.91 6.80
N GLY A 549 -13.86 2.27 7.90
CA GLY A 549 -13.25 2.25 9.23
C GLY A 549 -12.62 0.90 9.56
N TRP A 550 -11.48 0.93 10.27
CA TRP A 550 -10.61 -0.20 10.63
C TRP A 550 -9.84 -0.81 9.45
N SER A 551 -10.06 -0.37 8.21
CA SER A 551 -9.43 -1.01 7.04
C SER A 551 -8.01 -0.49 6.81
N THR A 552 -7.01 -1.32 7.12
CA THR A 552 -5.60 -1.02 6.80
C THR A 552 -5.34 -0.92 5.30
N PHE A 553 -6.18 -1.53 4.45
CA PHE A 553 -6.16 -1.33 3.01
C PHE A 553 -6.40 0.15 2.64
N GLY A 554 -7.40 0.78 3.27
CA GLY A 554 -7.67 2.21 3.12
C GLY A 554 -6.53 3.07 3.65
N TYR A 555 -5.95 2.71 4.79
CA TYR A 555 -4.82 3.46 5.36
C TYR A 555 -3.58 3.47 4.44
N VAL A 556 -3.29 2.37 3.76
CA VAL A 556 -2.19 2.33 2.79
C VAL A 556 -2.46 3.28 1.63
N ALA A 557 -3.66 3.20 1.03
CA ALA A 557 -4.04 4.05 -0.10
C ALA A 557 -3.98 5.55 0.27
N GLN A 558 -4.59 5.93 1.41
CA GLN A 558 -4.64 7.32 1.86
C GLN A 558 -3.24 7.86 2.17
N GLY A 559 -2.39 7.04 2.80
CA GLY A 559 -1.04 7.42 3.16
C GLY A 559 -0.13 7.57 1.95
N LEU A 560 -0.20 6.66 0.97
CA LEU A 560 0.56 6.80 -0.28
C LEU A 560 0.14 8.02 -1.09
N GLY A 561 -1.18 8.29 -1.14
CA GLY A 561 -1.75 9.42 -1.89
C GLY A 561 -1.59 10.78 -1.21
N GLY A 562 -1.22 10.79 0.08
CA GLY A 562 -1.25 12.02 0.88
C GLY A 562 -2.67 12.57 1.05
N LEU A 563 -3.65 11.67 1.17
CA LEU A 563 -5.07 11.99 1.18
C LEU A 563 -5.59 11.88 2.61
N LYS A 564 -6.24 12.94 3.09
CA LYS A 564 -7.08 12.90 4.30
C LYS A 564 -8.47 12.42 3.89
N PRO A 565 -8.85 11.16 4.14
CA PRO A 565 -10.08 10.59 3.59
C PRO A 565 -11.33 11.04 4.35
N TRP A 566 -12.49 10.71 3.79
CA TRP A 566 -13.74 10.55 4.54
C TRP A 566 -13.85 9.11 5.00
N VAL A 567 -14.03 8.89 6.30
CA VAL A 567 -14.06 7.54 6.86
C VAL A 567 -15.50 7.15 7.14
N LEU A 568 -16.00 6.16 6.40
CA LEU A 568 -17.26 5.49 6.68
C LEU A 568 -17.09 4.68 7.96
N TYR A 569 -17.90 4.97 8.99
CA TYR A 569 -17.82 4.21 10.23
C TYR A 569 -18.16 2.74 9.99
N LYS A 570 -17.59 1.85 10.81
CA LYS A 570 -17.85 0.43 10.73
C LYS A 570 -19.35 0.17 10.92
N VAL A 571 -19.96 -0.48 9.93
CA VAL A 571 -21.38 -0.86 9.97
C VAL A 571 -21.52 -2.24 10.60
N GLU A 572 -22.14 -2.32 11.79
CA GLU A 572 -22.43 -3.57 12.50
C GLU A 572 -23.93 -3.70 12.81
N GLN A 573 -24.46 -4.92 12.69
CA GLN A 573 -25.77 -5.35 13.21
C GLN A 573 -26.96 -4.44 12.86
N GLU A 574 -27.10 -3.99 11.60
CA GLU A 574 -28.15 -3.05 11.14
C GLU A 574 -28.17 -1.68 11.89
N HIS A 575 -27.21 -1.41 12.77
CA HIS A 575 -27.12 -0.12 13.47
C HIS A 575 -26.38 0.88 12.59
N THR A 576 -27.12 1.88 12.10
CA THR A 576 -26.58 3.01 11.35
C THR A 576 -26.07 4.09 12.29
N ARG A 577 -24.89 4.68 12.03
CA ARG A 577 -24.35 5.79 12.81
C ARG A 577 -24.81 7.13 12.22
N ASN A 578 -24.96 8.14 13.06
CA ASN A 578 -25.17 9.53 12.61
C ASN A 578 -24.10 10.42 13.27
N PRO A 579 -23.19 11.05 12.49
CA PRO A 579 -23.07 10.97 11.02
C PRO A 579 -22.59 9.59 10.52
N SER A 580 -22.88 9.26 9.26
CA SER A 580 -22.47 8.01 8.61
C SER A 580 -20.97 7.92 8.37
N CYS A 581 -20.35 9.07 8.09
CA CYS A 581 -18.91 9.21 7.93
C CYS A 581 -18.43 10.52 8.53
N VAL A 582 -17.12 10.61 8.71
CA VAL A 582 -16.44 11.79 9.23
C VAL A 582 -15.19 12.06 8.40
N ARG A 583 -14.75 13.32 8.34
CA ARG A 583 -13.45 13.62 7.77
C ARG A 583 -12.37 13.16 8.75
N ASP A 584 -11.42 12.36 8.29
CA ASP A 584 -10.35 11.87 9.15
C ASP A 584 -9.51 13.04 9.70
N LEU A 585 -8.84 12.80 10.83
CA LEU A 585 -7.97 13.78 11.49
C LEU A 585 -6.74 14.09 10.64
N SER A 586 -6.16 13.04 10.05
CA SER A 586 -4.95 13.11 9.24
C SER A 586 -4.86 11.95 8.24
N MET A 587 -3.88 12.00 7.35
CA MET A 587 -3.59 10.92 6.40
C MET A 587 -2.84 9.72 7.01
N GLU A 588 -2.49 9.76 8.30
CA GLU A 588 -1.77 8.66 8.96
C GLU A 588 -2.66 7.42 9.16
N PRO A 589 -2.09 6.20 9.12
CA PRO A 589 -2.79 5.00 9.56
C PRO A 589 -3.12 5.04 11.06
N CYS A 590 -4.18 4.35 11.45
CA CYS A 590 -4.49 4.13 12.87
C CYS A 590 -3.64 3.00 13.45
N PHE A 591 -3.02 3.23 14.61
CA PHE A 591 -2.45 2.18 15.44
C PHE A 591 -3.57 1.56 16.30
N HIS A 592 -4.04 0.36 15.93
CA HIS A 592 -5.21 -0.25 16.54
C HIS A 592 -5.00 -0.74 17.98
N PHE A 593 -3.79 -1.17 18.34
CA PHE A 593 -3.48 -1.71 19.67
C PHE A 593 -2.29 -0.98 20.32
N PRO A 594 -2.44 0.30 20.67
CA PRO A 594 -1.38 1.09 21.29
C PRO A 594 -1.11 0.68 22.75
N PRO A 595 0.05 1.05 23.31
CA PRO A 595 0.29 0.86 24.74
C PRO A 595 -0.73 1.63 25.58
N THR A 596 -1.35 0.93 26.53
CA THR A 596 -2.42 1.45 27.40
C THR A 596 -1.94 1.82 28.82
N TYR A 597 -0.65 1.69 29.10
CA TYR A 597 -0.06 1.94 30.42
C TYR A 597 1.13 2.89 30.33
N ASP A 598 1.28 3.75 31.34
CA ASP A 598 2.48 4.54 31.55
C ASP A 598 3.57 3.67 32.16
N CYS A 599 4.72 3.65 31.51
CA CYS A 599 5.81 2.74 31.81
C CYS A 599 6.51 3.02 33.15
N ARG A 600 6.40 4.25 33.67
CA ARG A 600 7.01 4.68 34.93
C ARG A 600 6.07 4.44 36.10
N THR A 601 4.83 4.88 35.96
CA THR A 601 3.82 4.83 37.03
C THR A 601 3.07 3.50 37.07
N LYS A 602 3.17 2.68 36.00
CA LYS A 602 2.42 1.43 35.81
C LYS A 602 0.90 1.61 35.90
N LYS A 603 0.40 2.82 35.65
CA LYS A 603 -1.02 3.17 35.66
C LYS A 603 -1.57 3.23 34.23
N LYS A 604 -2.88 3.04 34.10
CA LYS A 604 -3.57 3.19 32.82
C LYS A 604 -3.36 4.61 32.29
N MET A 605 -3.02 4.71 31.02
CA MET A 605 -2.63 5.94 30.35
C MET A 605 -3.62 6.24 29.22
N ASN A 606 -4.01 7.50 29.11
CA ASN A 606 -4.87 7.97 28.03
C ASN A 606 -4.01 8.40 26.84
N ALA A 607 -3.55 7.43 26.04
CA ALA A 607 -2.57 7.67 24.97
C ALA A 607 -2.99 8.78 24.00
N GLY A 608 -4.26 8.77 23.56
CA GLY A 608 -4.82 9.75 22.62
C GLY A 608 -5.03 11.17 23.16
N SER A 609 -4.63 11.46 24.40
CA SER A 609 -4.68 12.81 24.96
C SER A 609 -3.40 13.22 25.71
N LEU A 610 -2.32 12.45 25.58
CA LEU A 610 -1.02 12.80 26.19
C LEU A 610 -0.33 13.97 25.51
N PHE A 611 -0.41 14.01 24.17
CA PHE A 611 0.29 14.98 23.34
C PHE A 611 -0.66 15.57 22.30
N PRO A 612 -0.50 16.85 21.91
CA PRO A 612 -1.34 17.47 20.88
C PRO A 612 -1.33 16.71 19.54
N TYR A 613 -0.16 16.18 19.15
CA TYR A 613 0.05 15.42 17.91
C TYR A 613 -0.40 13.96 17.95
N LEU A 614 -1.01 13.49 19.03
CA LEU A 614 -1.49 12.11 19.14
C LEU A 614 -2.94 12.10 19.62
N LYS A 615 -3.84 11.59 18.77
CA LYS A 615 -5.28 11.56 19.03
C LYS A 615 -5.83 10.15 18.87
N TYR A 616 -6.97 9.88 19.49
CA TYR A 616 -7.74 8.67 19.17
C TYR A 616 -8.19 8.69 17.72
N CYS A 617 -8.23 7.52 17.09
CA CYS A 617 -8.70 7.40 15.73
C CYS A 617 -10.22 7.59 15.67
N GLU A 618 -10.69 8.27 14.62
CA GLU A 618 -12.13 8.45 14.37
C GLU A 618 -12.87 7.13 14.24
N ASP A 619 -12.26 6.19 13.52
CA ASP A 619 -12.87 4.90 13.20
C ASP A 619 -12.69 3.84 14.28
N LEU A 620 -11.76 4.04 15.21
CA LEU A 620 -11.46 3.10 16.29
C LEU A 620 -11.15 3.83 17.60
N ASN A 621 -12.12 3.86 18.49
CA ASN A 621 -12.11 4.68 19.71
C ASN A 621 -11.00 4.36 20.73
N TRP A 622 -10.33 3.20 20.64
CA TRP A 622 -9.15 2.89 21.46
C TRP A 622 -7.82 2.95 20.69
N GLY A 623 -7.88 3.00 19.36
CA GLY A 623 -6.70 3.16 18.52
C GLY A 623 -6.21 4.60 18.53
N VAL A 624 -4.92 4.83 18.24
CA VAL A 624 -4.34 6.18 18.18
C VAL A 624 -3.65 6.43 16.85
N LYS A 625 -3.60 7.70 16.43
CA LYS A 625 -2.87 8.12 15.24
C LYS A 625 -2.23 9.50 15.42
N LEU A 626 -1.23 9.76 14.60
CA LEU A 626 -0.52 11.03 14.58
C LEU A 626 -1.32 12.08 13.81
N VAL A 627 -1.33 13.31 14.31
CA VAL A 627 -2.00 14.47 13.70
C VAL A 627 -1.06 15.67 13.72
N SER A 628 -1.31 16.66 12.88
CA SER A 628 -0.57 17.92 12.91
C SER A 628 -0.75 18.68 14.24
N ASP A 629 0.31 19.38 14.68
CA ASP A 629 0.33 20.16 15.94
C ASP A 629 -0.65 21.36 15.94
N HIS A 630 -1.18 21.74 14.77
CA HIS A 630 -1.97 22.97 14.58
C HIS A 630 -3.49 22.75 14.42
N GLN A 631 -4.02 21.57 14.74
CA GLN A 631 -5.47 21.36 14.78
C GLN A 631 -6.02 21.67 16.19
N GLU A 632 -6.17 22.96 16.50
CA GLU A 632 -7.18 23.48 17.44
C GLU A 632 -8.16 24.39 16.69
#